data_AF-A0A937N6M1-F1
#
_entry.id   AF-A0A937N6M1-F1
#
_cell.length_a   1.000
_cell.length_b   1.000
_cell.length_c   1.000
_cell.angle_alpha   90.00
_cell.angle_beta   90.00
_cell.angle_gamma   90.00
#
_symmetry.space_group_name_H-M   'P 1'
#
loop_
_entity.id
_entity.type
_entity.pdbx_description
1 polymer ?
#
loop_
_entity_poly.entity_id
_entity_poly.type
_entity_poly.pdbx_seq_one_letter_code
_entity_poly.pdbx_strand_id
1 'polypeptide(L)'
;MDNVSKRFYFGSYLAAMVIGTPFAIGPMIAGGGKIQEEHLPFTIVAGLFGLYGFVVFLILIYKMWKAIPSSVARTTPGKAVGFLFIPVFNLYWWFIVLRGWAQDWNTYAAKSGAKVPRVSEALPLGIAALLALGGSVGKVAGLAGAPWIGTLLTCPNCVLIPLFILQVCNVLNKTSSEPAAAVAGPTPIPQQRGPRSLGITSLVLGILSIPLPYLGLGCGIAAIVFAKKQRKLYREPLSTAGLVTGIIGTAYWGLTVTLLLFIGVLVGLDVV
;
A
#
# COMPACT_ATOMS: atom_id res chain seq x y z
N MET A 1 -24.15 10.19 8.97
CA MET A 1 -23.53 9.12 8.16
C MET A 1 -24.14 7.81 8.60
N ASP A 2 -24.52 6.94 7.67
CA ASP A 2 -25.10 5.64 8.03
C ASP A 2 -24.08 4.77 8.76
N ASN A 3 -24.54 4.02 9.76
CA ASN A 3 -23.69 3.13 10.54
C ASN A 3 -22.97 2.12 9.63
N VAL A 4 -21.67 1.96 9.83
CA VAL A 4 -20.84 1.02 9.08
C VAL A 4 -20.98 -0.36 9.75
N SER A 5 -21.59 -1.32 9.04
CA SER A 5 -21.82 -2.67 9.58
C SER A 5 -20.50 -3.44 9.76
N LYS A 6 -20.04 -3.57 11.01
CA LYS A 6 -18.84 -4.34 11.37
C LYS A 6 -18.91 -5.77 10.86
N ARG A 7 -20.06 -6.42 11.05
CA ARG A 7 -20.31 -7.82 10.67
C ARG A 7 -20.19 -8.01 9.16
N PHE A 8 -20.69 -7.05 8.37
CA PHE A 8 -20.59 -7.12 6.92
C PHE A 8 -19.13 -7.02 6.46
N TYR A 9 -18.40 -5.95 6.76
CA TYR A 9 -17.03 -5.77 6.25
C TYR A 9 -16.06 -6.83 6.75
N PHE A 10 -16.12 -7.14 8.04
CA PHE A 10 -15.27 -8.18 8.63
C PHE A 10 -15.64 -9.57 8.10
N GLY A 11 -16.94 -9.90 8.09
CA GLY A 11 -17.43 -11.19 7.63
C GLY A 11 -17.17 -11.44 6.14
N SER A 12 -17.41 -10.44 5.29
CA SER A 12 -17.12 -10.52 3.85
C SER A 12 -15.63 -10.71 3.57
N TYR A 13 -14.76 -9.97 4.25
CA TYR A 13 -13.31 -10.12 4.07
C TYR A 13 -12.82 -11.48 4.59
N LEU A 14 -13.30 -11.91 5.77
CA LEU A 14 -12.95 -13.20 6.34
C LEU A 14 -13.45 -14.37 5.48
N ALA A 15 -14.67 -14.30 4.95
CA ALA A 15 -15.22 -15.30 4.04
C ALA A 15 -14.39 -15.39 2.74
N ALA A 16 -14.06 -14.23 2.14
CA ALA A 16 -13.18 -14.18 0.97
C ALA A 16 -11.82 -14.83 1.24
N MET A 17 -11.27 -14.62 2.43
CA MET A 17 -10.00 -15.22 2.86
C MET A 17 -10.10 -16.72 3.13
N VAL A 18 -11.01 -17.15 3.99
CA VAL A 18 -11.14 -18.54 4.45
C VAL A 18 -11.55 -19.44 3.29
N ILE A 19 -12.39 -18.96 2.38
CA ILE A 19 -12.83 -19.72 1.21
C ILE A 19 -11.82 -19.57 0.08
N GLY A 20 -11.42 -18.35 -0.29
CA GLY A 20 -10.56 -18.11 -1.45
C GLY A 20 -9.14 -18.69 -1.31
N THR A 21 -8.58 -18.71 -0.09
CA THR A 21 -7.19 -19.15 0.12
C THR A 21 -6.99 -20.64 -0.16
N PRO A 22 -7.82 -21.58 0.34
CA PRO A 22 -7.76 -22.99 -0.06
C PRO A 22 -7.88 -23.21 -1.57
N PHE A 23 -8.75 -22.45 -2.26
CA PHE A 23 -8.89 -22.54 -3.72
C PHE A 23 -7.65 -22.01 -4.46
N ALA A 24 -6.86 -21.13 -3.85
CA ALA A 24 -5.60 -20.64 -4.41
C ALA A 24 -4.42 -21.58 -4.11
N ILE A 25 -4.33 -22.10 -2.89
CA ILE A 25 -3.19 -22.88 -2.41
C ILE A 25 -3.31 -24.37 -2.75
N GLY A 26 -4.52 -24.94 -2.62
CA GLY A 26 -4.78 -26.37 -2.86
C GLY A 26 -4.26 -26.86 -4.21
N PRO A 27 -4.52 -26.15 -5.31
CA PRO A 27 -4.01 -26.55 -6.61
C PRO A 27 -2.49 -26.36 -6.77
N MET A 28 -1.87 -25.43 -6.03
CA MET A 28 -0.41 -25.31 -5.99
C MET A 28 0.23 -26.50 -5.26
N ILE A 29 -0.39 -26.97 -4.17
CA ILE A 29 0.09 -28.14 -3.42
C ILE A 29 -0.08 -29.40 -4.27
N ALA A 30 -1.27 -29.61 -4.86
CA ALA A 30 -1.56 -30.76 -5.70
C ALA A 30 -0.66 -30.82 -6.95
N GLY A 31 -0.33 -29.67 -7.54
CA GLY A 31 0.52 -29.57 -8.73
C GLY A 31 2.03 -29.51 -8.47
N GLY A 32 2.50 -29.79 -7.26
CA GLY A 32 3.94 -29.75 -6.93
C GLY A 32 4.57 -28.37 -7.11
N GLY A 33 3.81 -27.30 -6.83
CA GLY A 33 4.23 -25.91 -6.98
C GLY A 33 3.95 -25.28 -8.34
N LYS A 34 3.37 -26.03 -9.29
CA LYS A 34 2.94 -25.52 -10.61
C LYS A 34 1.42 -25.59 -10.75
N ILE A 35 0.84 -24.61 -11.44
CA ILE A 35 -0.58 -24.63 -11.81
C ILE A 35 -0.70 -25.42 -13.11
N GLN A 36 -1.43 -26.54 -13.07
CA GLN A 36 -1.73 -27.37 -14.24
C GLN A 36 -3.09 -26.94 -14.84
N GLU A 37 -3.39 -27.32 -16.07
CA GLU A 37 -4.67 -26.95 -16.74
C GLU A 37 -5.90 -27.43 -15.94
N GLU A 38 -5.82 -28.61 -15.34
CA GLU A 38 -6.86 -29.18 -14.47
C GLU A 38 -7.11 -28.35 -13.19
N HIS A 39 -6.17 -27.51 -12.79
CA HIS A 39 -6.26 -26.63 -11.62
C HIS A 39 -6.90 -25.28 -11.92
N LEU A 40 -7.08 -24.94 -13.19
CA LEU A 40 -7.56 -23.64 -13.64
C LEU A 40 -8.92 -23.25 -13.03
N PRO A 41 -9.95 -24.13 -12.97
CA PRO A 41 -11.24 -23.76 -12.38
C PRO A 41 -11.14 -23.32 -10.92
N PHE A 42 -10.31 -23.99 -10.12
CA PHE A 42 -10.10 -23.66 -8.72
C PHE A 42 -9.44 -22.28 -8.56
N THR A 43 -8.45 -21.98 -9.41
CA THR A 43 -7.78 -20.67 -9.39
C THR A 43 -8.70 -19.53 -9.81
N ILE A 44 -9.61 -19.77 -10.75
CA ILE A 44 -10.66 -18.81 -11.14
C ILE A 44 -11.59 -18.54 -9.96
N VAL A 45 -12.05 -19.59 -9.27
CA VAL A 45 -12.90 -19.46 -8.07
C VAL A 45 -12.18 -18.65 -6.98
N ALA A 46 -10.90 -18.93 -6.73
CA ALA A 46 -10.09 -18.14 -5.81
C ALA A 46 -10.01 -16.66 -6.22
N GLY A 47 -9.83 -16.39 -7.51
CA GLY A 47 -9.82 -15.05 -8.07
C GLY A 47 -11.13 -14.30 -7.86
N LEU A 48 -12.28 -14.96 -8.00
CA LEU A 48 -13.60 -14.36 -7.75
C LEU A 48 -13.81 -13.97 -6.29
N PHE A 49 -13.39 -14.82 -5.34
CA PHE A 49 -13.43 -14.47 -3.91
C PHE A 49 -12.48 -13.32 -3.59
N GLY A 50 -11.27 -13.32 -4.16
CA GLY A 50 -10.31 -12.23 -4.02
C GLY A 50 -10.86 -10.91 -4.56
N LEU A 51 -11.50 -10.94 -5.74
CA LEU A 51 -12.15 -9.78 -6.34
C LEU A 51 -13.28 -9.25 -5.46
N TYR A 52 -14.14 -10.11 -4.94
CA TYR A 52 -15.20 -9.74 -4.01
C TYR A 52 -14.64 -9.05 -2.76
N GLY A 53 -13.64 -9.66 -2.11
CA GLY A 53 -12.97 -9.08 -0.94
C GLY A 53 -12.32 -7.72 -1.23
N PHE A 54 -11.69 -7.58 -2.39
CA PHE A 54 -11.10 -6.33 -2.85
C PHE A 54 -12.16 -5.24 -3.04
N VAL A 55 -13.27 -5.54 -3.73
CA VAL A 55 -14.38 -4.59 -3.92
C VAL A 55 -14.97 -4.13 -2.59
N VAL A 56 -15.21 -5.06 -1.65
CA VAL A 56 -15.70 -4.71 -0.30
C VAL A 56 -14.71 -3.80 0.42
N PHE A 57 -13.42 -4.04 0.29
CA PHE A 57 -12.38 -3.20 0.88
C PHE A 57 -12.32 -1.80 0.25
N LEU A 58 -12.49 -1.69 -1.07
CA LEU A 58 -12.59 -0.39 -1.76
C LEU A 58 -13.81 0.42 -1.29
N ILE A 59 -14.96 -0.23 -1.08
CA ILE A 59 -16.15 0.42 -0.51
C ILE A 59 -15.85 0.95 0.89
N LEU A 60 -15.12 0.19 1.71
CA LEU A 60 -14.70 0.65 3.04
C LEU A 60 -13.77 1.87 2.94
N ILE A 61 -12.78 1.83 2.06
CA ILE A 61 -11.87 2.96 1.79
C ILE A 61 -12.66 4.20 1.37
N TYR A 62 -13.63 4.06 0.48
CA TYR A 62 -14.49 5.18 0.10
C TYR A 62 -15.20 5.78 1.32
N LYS A 63 -15.80 4.94 2.18
CA LYS A 63 -16.48 5.40 3.39
C LYS A 63 -15.53 6.06 4.40
N MET A 64 -14.33 5.50 4.58
CA MET A 64 -13.27 6.07 5.42
C MET A 64 -12.94 7.50 5.02
N TRP A 65 -12.67 7.73 3.73
CA TRP A 65 -12.32 9.05 3.23
C TRP A 65 -13.50 10.01 3.19
N LYS A 66 -14.74 9.51 3.05
CA LYS A 66 -15.96 10.33 3.13
C LYS A 66 -16.23 10.82 4.55
N ALA A 67 -15.70 10.14 5.57
CA ALA A 67 -15.91 10.49 6.97
C ALA A 67 -15.09 11.68 7.46
N ILE A 68 -13.99 12.01 6.77
CA ILE A 68 -13.14 13.14 7.14
C ILE A 68 -13.71 14.41 6.50
N PRO A 69 -13.88 15.52 7.24
CA PRO A 69 -14.25 16.80 6.66
C PRO A 69 -13.27 17.26 5.58
N SER A 70 -13.79 17.90 4.53
CA SER A 70 -12.99 18.41 3.41
C SER A 70 -11.93 19.44 3.81
N SER A 71 -12.08 20.09 4.97
CA SER A 71 -11.11 21.04 5.52
C SER A 71 -9.83 20.38 6.02
N VAL A 72 -9.86 19.08 6.34
CA VAL A 72 -8.70 18.33 6.86
C VAL A 72 -8.25 17.25 5.87
N ALA A 73 -9.16 16.71 5.06
CA ALA A 73 -8.86 15.62 4.14
C ALA A 73 -7.85 16.02 3.05
N ARG A 74 -6.76 15.25 2.90
CA ARG A 74 -5.76 15.46 1.83
C ARG A 74 -6.22 14.99 0.44
N THR A 75 -7.22 14.11 0.37
CA THR A 75 -7.75 13.56 -0.88
C THR A 75 -9.26 13.36 -0.78
N THR A 76 -9.92 13.31 -1.93
CA THR A 76 -11.36 13.02 -2.01
C THR A 76 -11.62 11.51 -2.01
N PRO A 77 -12.81 11.05 -1.58
CA PRO A 77 -13.14 9.62 -1.55
C PRO A 77 -13.01 8.92 -2.90
N GLY A 78 -13.43 9.59 -3.98
CA GLY A 78 -13.30 9.08 -5.34
C GLY A 78 -11.84 8.93 -5.78
N LYS A 79 -10.99 9.91 -5.47
CA LYS A 79 -9.54 9.83 -5.77
C LYS A 79 -8.85 8.76 -4.93
N ALA A 80 -9.26 8.58 -3.67
CA ALA A 80 -8.71 7.55 -2.79
C ALA A 80 -8.86 6.15 -3.39
N VAL A 81 -10.04 5.83 -3.95
CA VAL A 81 -10.30 4.54 -4.61
C VAL A 81 -9.74 4.51 -6.04
N GLY A 82 -10.01 5.53 -6.85
CA GLY A 82 -9.69 5.52 -8.28
C GLY A 82 -8.19 5.38 -8.56
N PHE A 83 -7.35 6.02 -7.76
CA PHE A 83 -5.90 5.97 -7.96
C PHE A 83 -5.25 4.65 -7.52
N LEU A 84 -5.99 3.77 -6.81
CA LEU A 84 -5.56 2.39 -6.60
C LEU A 84 -5.58 1.58 -7.90
N PHE A 85 -6.30 2.00 -8.93
CA PHE A 85 -6.32 1.27 -10.21
C PHE A 85 -5.18 1.68 -11.15
N ILE A 86 -4.43 2.73 -10.83
CA ILE A 86 -3.32 3.19 -11.67
C ILE A 86 -2.12 2.25 -11.46
N PRO A 87 -1.69 1.49 -12.48
CA PRO A 87 -0.56 0.59 -12.35
C PRO A 87 0.70 1.34 -11.89
N VAL A 88 1.54 0.68 -11.08
CA VAL A 88 2.76 1.23 -10.46
C VAL A 88 2.49 2.34 -9.43
N PHE A 89 1.68 3.35 -9.77
CA PHE A 89 1.27 4.40 -8.83
C PHE A 89 0.52 3.83 -7.62
N ASN A 90 -0.25 2.74 -7.81
CA ASN A 90 -0.92 2.00 -6.74
C ASN A 90 0.02 1.68 -5.55
N LEU A 91 1.29 1.34 -5.81
CA LEU A 91 2.25 0.98 -4.76
C LEU A 91 2.49 2.12 -3.78
N TYR A 92 2.70 3.33 -4.30
CA TYR A 92 2.78 4.55 -3.52
C TYR A 92 1.42 4.90 -2.91
N TRP A 93 0.36 4.74 -3.68
CA TRP A 93 -0.97 5.19 -3.32
C TRP A 93 -1.53 4.45 -2.10
N TRP A 94 -1.17 3.18 -1.89
CA TRP A 94 -1.50 2.46 -0.65
C TRP A 94 -1.07 3.19 0.62
N PHE A 95 0.10 3.83 0.62
CA PHE A 95 0.58 4.61 1.77
C PHE A 95 -0.26 5.86 1.99
N ILE A 96 -0.68 6.53 0.92
CA ILE A 96 -1.53 7.71 1.01
C ILE A 96 -2.93 7.33 1.50
N VAL A 97 -3.51 6.27 0.93
CA VAL A 97 -4.87 5.85 1.22
C VAL A 97 -5.02 5.29 2.64
N LEU A 98 -4.07 4.48 3.11
CA LEU A 98 -4.19 3.83 4.42
C LEU A 98 -3.56 4.69 5.51
N ARG A 99 -2.24 4.93 5.46
CA ARG A 99 -1.54 5.72 6.49
C ARG A 99 -1.96 7.19 6.44
N GLY A 100 -2.11 7.76 5.25
CA GLY A 100 -2.55 9.15 5.11
C GLY A 100 -3.95 9.39 5.67
N TRP A 101 -4.85 8.40 5.53
CA TRP A 101 -6.16 8.46 6.19
C TRP A 101 -6.03 8.50 7.71
N ALA A 102 -5.20 7.64 8.30
CA ALA A 102 -5.01 7.60 9.76
C ALA A 102 -4.46 8.92 10.32
N GLN A 103 -3.54 9.57 9.58
CA GLN A 103 -3.00 10.88 9.92
C GLN A 103 -4.05 11.99 9.86
N ASP A 104 -4.83 12.03 8.79
CA ASP A 104 -5.88 13.04 8.61
C ASP A 104 -7.00 12.83 9.63
N TRP A 105 -7.32 11.58 9.96
CA TRP A 105 -8.25 11.24 11.02
C TRP A 105 -7.75 11.69 12.40
N ASN A 106 -6.50 11.41 12.75
CA ASN A 106 -5.92 11.85 14.02
C ASN A 106 -5.84 13.38 14.12
N THR A 107 -5.56 14.05 13.00
CA THR A 107 -5.57 15.52 12.92
C THR A 107 -6.97 16.07 13.11
N TYR A 108 -7.96 15.45 12.47
CA TYR A 108 -9.37 15.76 12.68
C TYR A 108 -9.73 15.57 14.15
N ALA A 109 -9.51 14.39 14.72
CA ALA A 109 -9.81 14.07 16.12
C ALA A 109 -9.14 15.02 17.13
N ALA A 110 -7.93 15.51 16.84
CA ALA A 110 -7.26 16.50 17.68
C ALA A 110 -7.91 17.89 17.63
N LYS A 111 -8.56 18.23 16.51
CA LYS A 111 -9.23 19.53 16.28
C LYS A 111 -10.71 19.52 16.65
N SER A 112 -11.37 18.36 16.62
CA SER A 112 -12.83 18.26 16.72
C SER A 112 -13.42 18.66 18.07
N GLY A 113 -12.62 18.81 19.14
CA GLY A 113 -13.09 19.07 20.51
C GLY A 113 -13.91 17.92 21.14
N ALA A 114 -14.58 17.11 20.31
CA ALA A 114 -15.29 15.88 20.65
C ALA A 114 -14.32 14.74 21.00
N LYS A 115 -14.78 13.75 21.78
CA LYS A 115 -13.99 12.57 22.22
C LYS A 115 -13.84 11.55 21.08
N VAL A 116 -13.40 12.01 19.91
CA VAL A 116 -13.17 11.15 18.75
C VAL A 116 -11.95 10.24 19.02
N PRO A 117 -12.10 8.91 18.93
CA PRO A 117 -10.99 8.00 19.17
C PRO A 117 -9.91 8.17 18.11
N ARG A 118 -8.64 8.24 18.57
CA ARG A 118 -7.47 8.20 17.69
C ARG A 118 -7.24 6.81 17.14
N VAL A 119 -6.61 6.75 15.98
CA VAL A 119 -6.25 5.53 15.26
C VAL A 119 -4.75 5.32 15.27
N SER A 120 -4.32 4.07 15.39
CA SER A 120 -2.92 3.70 15.19
C SER A 120 -2.49 3.96 13.74
N GLU A 121 -1.38 4.66 13.55
CA GLU A 121 -0.77 4.90 12.24
C GLU A 121 0.11 3.72 11.79
N ALA A 122 0.61 2.90 12.73
CA ALA A 122 1.53 1.81 12.45
C ALA A 122 0.82 0.65 11.72
N LEU A 123 -0.42 0.35 12.08
CA LEU A 123 -1.21 -0.71 11.46
C LEU A 123 -1.44 -0.48 9.95
N PRO A 124 -2.01 0.66 9.50
CA PRO A 124 -2.19 0.93 8.07
C PRO A 124 -0.86 1.10 7.33
N LEU A 125 0.20 1.57 8.01
CA LEU A 125 1.54 1.64 7.43
C LEU A 125 2.10 0.24 7.14
N GLY A 126 1.98 -0.69 8.09
CA GLY A 126 2.41 -2.08 7.93
C GLY A 126 1.67 -2.76 6.79
N ILE A 127 0.34 -2.60 6.71
CA ILE A 127 -0.47 -3.15 5.62
C ILE A 127 -0.01 -2.58 4.26
N ALA A 128 0.16 -1.26 4.15
CA ALA A 128 0.61 -0.63 2.92
C ALA A 128 1.99 -1.13 2.47
N ALA A 129 2.93 -1.27 3.41
CA ALA A 129 4.27 -1.78 3.13
C ALA A 129 4.24 -3.23 2.65
N LEU A 130 3.48 -4.11 3.32
CA LEU A 130 3.37 -5.52 2.95
C LEU A 130 2.66 -5.72 1.61
N LEU A 131 1.61 -4.94 1.32
CA LEU A 131 0.95 -4.97 0.00
C LEU A 131 1.87 -4.49 -1.12
N ALA A 132 2.62 -3.40 -0.88
CA ALA A 132 3.56 -2.88 -1.88
C ALA A 132 4.73 -3.83 -2.13
N LEU A 133 5.33 -4.39 -1.07
CA LEU A 133 6.43 -5.35 -1.16
C LEU A 133 5.97 -6.68 -1.75
N GLY A 134 4.90 -7.26 -1.24
CA GLY A 134 4.36 -8.53 -1.72
C GLY A 134 3.93 -8.47 -3.20
N GLY A 135 3.27 -7.37 -3.61
CA GLY A 135 2.87 -7.18 -5.00
C GLY A 135 4.04 -6.96 -5.97
N SER A 136 5.15 -6.40 -5.50
CA SER A 136 6.34 -6.17 -6.32
C SER A 136 7.23 -7.41 -6.39
N VAL A 137 7.52 -8.02 -5.23
CA VAL A 137 8.33 -9.25 -5.13
C VAL A 137 7.63 -10.43 -5.77
N GLY A 138 6.30 -10.56 -5.63
CA GLY A 138 5.55 -11.64 -6.26
C GLY A 138 5.62 -11.62 -7.79
N LYS A 139 5.63 -10.44 -8.42
CA LYS A 139 5.78 -10.31 -9.88
C LYS A 139 7.18 -10.68 -10.34
N VAL A 140 8.22 -10.23 -9.63
CA VAL A 140 9.62 -10.54 -9.96
C VAL A 140 9.91 -12.02 -9.73
N ALA A 141 9.49 -12.57 -8.59
CA ALA A 141 9.65 -13.98 -8.27
C ALA A 141 8.82 -14.88 -9.19
N GLY A 142 7.65 -14.42 -9.63
CA GLY A 142 6.84 -15.10 -10.65
C GLY A 142 7.58 -15.27 -11.98
N LEU A 143 8.32 -14.26 -12.43
CA LEU A 143 9.17 -14.37 -13.62
C LEU A 143 10.31 -15.40 -13.45
N ALA A 144 10.76 -15.63 -12.22
CA ALA A 144 11.76 -16.64 -11.87
C ALA A 144 11.15 -18.03 -11.53
N GLY A 145 9.85 -18.24 -11.79
CA GLY A 145 9.17 -19.51 -11.51
C GLY A 145 8.80 -19.74 -10.04
N ALA A 146 8.91 -18.71 -9.19
CA ALA A 146 8.59 -18.77 -7.75
C ALA A 146 7.51 -17.75 -7.32
N PRO A 147 6.31 -17.76 -7.93
CA PRO A 147 5.24 -16.79 -7.63
C PRO A 147 4.75 -16.82 -6.17
N TRP A 148 4.98 -17.92 -5.45
CA TRP A 148 4.58 -18.15 -4.07
C TRP A 148 5.30 -17.26 -3.03
N ILE A 149 6.48 -16.69 -3.37
CA ILE A 149 7.23 -15.80 -2.47
C ILE A 149 6.44 -14.52 -2.18
N GLY A 150 5.74 -13.98 -3.17
CA GLY A 150 4.86 -12.82 -2.98
C GLY A 150 3.72 -13.12 -2.01
N THR A 151 3.13 -14.31 -2.12
CA THR A 151 2.06 -14.78 -1.24
C THR A 151 2.52 -14.85 0.22
N LEU A 152 3.71 -15.41 0.48
CA LEU A 152 4.27 -15.48 1.84
C LEU A 152 4.46 -14.11 2.48
N LEU A 153 4.95 -13.12 1.71
CA LEU A 153 5.12 -11.75 2.22
C LEU A 153 3.78 -11.08 2.55
N THR A 154 2.69 -11.49 1.90
CA THR A 154 1.35 -10.97 2.20
C THR A 154 0.63 -11.72 3.32
N CYS A 155 1.13 -12.89 3.78
CA CYS A 155 0.50 -13.66 4.84
C CYS A 155 0.21 -12.88 6.13
N PRO A 156 1.05 -11.94 6.61
CA PRO A 156 0.69 -11.17 7.81
C PRO A 156 -0.57 -10.30 7.60
N ASN A 157 -0.88 -9.89 6.36
CA ASN A 157 -2.10 -9.13 6.05
C ASN A 157 -3.38 -9.91 6.30
N CYS A 158 -3.31 -11.24 6.37
CA CYS A 158 -4.41 -12.10 6.79
C CYS A 158 -4.95 -11.73 8.18
N VAL A 159 -4.08 -11.18 9.04
CA VAL A 159 -4.43 -10.74 10.40
C VAL A 159 -4.56 -9.22 10.46
N LEU A 160 -3.64 -8.50 9.82
CA LEU A 160 -3.59 -7.03 9.92
C LEU A 160 -4.81 -6.36 9.27
N ILE A 161 -5.28 -6.84 8.11
CA ILE A 161 -6.42 -6.22 7.42
C ILE A 161 -7.73 -6.38 8.21
N PRO A 162 -8.09 -7.57 8.73
CA PRO A 162 -9.26 -7.69 9.61
C PRO A 162 -9.19 -6.81 10.85
N LEU A 163 -8.02 -6.73 11.51
CA LEU A 163 -7.82 -5.83 12.65
C LEU A 163 -8.04 -4.36 12.25
N PHE A 164 -7.54 -3.96 11.09
CA PHE A 164 -7.73 -2.61 10.55
C PHE A 164 -9.21 -2.33 10.24
N ILE A 165 -9.92 -3.27 9.61
CA ILE A 165 -11.35 -3.17 9.33
C ILE A 165 -12.14 -2.96 10.63
N LEU A 166 -11.83 -3.74 11.67
CA LEU A 166 -12.49 -3.61 12.98
C LEU A 166 -12.20 -2.25 13.62
N GLN A 167 -10.94 -1.80 13.60
CA GLN A 167 -10.53 -0.51 14.13
C GLN A 167 -11.28 0.64 13.42
N VAL A 168 -11.30 0.63 12.09
CA VAL A 168 -12.00 1.63 11.28
C VAL A 168 -13.49 1.63 11.58
N CYS A 169 -14.16 0.48 11.55
CA CYS A 169 -15.60 0.43 11.81
C CYS A 169 -15.95 0.88 13.24
N ASN A 170 -15.11 0.55 14.23
CA ASN A 170 -15.30 1.01 15.61
C ASN A 170 -15.24 2.54 15.71
N VAL A 171 -14.28 3.14 15.03
CA VAL A 171 -14.05 4.58 15.02
C VAL A 171 -15.19 5.30 14.32
N LEU A 172 -15.57 4.85 13.12
CA LEU A 172 -16.63 5.46 12.33
C LEU A 172 -18.01 5.37 13.01
N ASN A 173 -18.32 4.24 13.66
CA ASN A 173 -19.60 4.09 14.35
C ASN A 173 -19.69 4.93 15.63
N LYS A 174 -18.58 5.11 16.35
CA LYS A 174 -18.53 6.01 17.52
C LYS A 174 -18.74 7.47 17.13
N THR A 175 -18.20 7.89 15.99
CA THR A 175 -18.42 9.26 15.49
C THR A 175 -19.84 9.49 14.98
N SER A 176 -20.50 8.48 14.43
CA SER A 176 -21.90 8.60 14.01
C SER A 176 -22.88 8.76 15.18
N SER A 177 -22.49 8.33 16.39
CA SER A 177 -23.30 8.46 17.60
C SER A 177 -23.12 9.79 18.35
N GLU A 178 -22.09 10.59 18.05
CA GLU A 178 -21.95 11.94 18.61
C GLU A 178 -22.78 12.93 17.78
N PRO A 179 -23.60 13.80 18.42
CA PRO A 179 -24.43 14.75 17.69
C PRO A 179 -23.56 15.73 16.90
N ALA A 180 -23.87 15.86 15.60
CA ALA A 180 -23.13 16.58 14.56
C ALA A 180 -22.93 18.09 14.76
N ALA A 181 -23.21 18.63 15.95
CA ALA A 181 -23.23 20.06 16.26
C ALA A 181 -21.88 20.64 16.73
N ALA A 182 -20.82 19.84 16.91
CA ALA A 182 -19.58 20.30 17.55
C ALA A 182 -18.47 20.80 16.59
N VAL A 183 -18.65 20.78 15.26
CA VAL A 183 -17.55 21.03 14.30
C VAL A 183 -17.85 22.17 13.32
N ALA A 184 -18.23 23.33 13.86
CA ALA A 184 -18.18 24.60 13.14
C ALA A 184 -17.22 25.56 13.86
N GLY A 185 -15.92 25.39 13.62
CA GLY A 185 -14.86 26.32 14.06
C GLY A 185 -14.34 27.15 12.88
N PRO A 186 -13.81 28.37 13.11
CA PRO A 186 -13.53 29.34 12.05
C PRO A 186 -12.40 28.92 11.12
N THR A 187 -12.41 29.52 9.93
CA THR A 187 -11.58 29.25 8.74
C THR A 187 -10.07 29.15 8.99
N PRO A 188 -9.32 28.34 8.21
CA PRO A 188 -7.89 28.13 8.43
C PRO A 188 -7.04 29.34 8.01
N ILE A 189 -6.03 29.66 8.81
CA ILE A 189 -4.92 30.56 8.47
C ILE A 189 -4.07 29.90 7.35
N PRO A 190 -3.59 30.64 6.33
CA PRO A 190 -2.79 30.07 5.26
C PRO A 190 -1.46 29.51 5.78
N GLN A 191 -1.29 28.18 5.78
CA GLN A 191 0.03 27.56 5.89
C GLN A 191 0.73 27.66 4.53
N GLN A 192 1.68 28.60 4.41
CA GLN A 192 2.57 28.68 3.25
C GLN A 192 3.42 27.40 3.15
N ARG A 193 3.23 26.66 2.06
CA ARG A 193 3.88 25.37 1.79
C ARG A 193 4.68 25.50 0.49
N GLY A 194 6.01 25.34 0.57
CA GLY A 194 6.88 25.42 -0.60
C GLY A 194 6.54 24.38 -1.68
N PRO A 195 6.98 24.57 -2.94
CA PRO A 195 6.56 23.75 -4.08
C PRO A 195 6.88 22.26 -3.85
N ARG A 196 5.81 21.48 -3.62
CA ARG A 196 5.83 20.03 -3.33
C ARG A 196 6.35 19.17 -4.49
N SER A 197 6.53 19.73 -5.68
CA SER A 197 6.85 18.98 -6.89
C SER A 197 8.16 18.20 -6.75
N LEU A 198 9.25 18.83 -6.29
CA LEU A 198 10.57 18.18 -6.16
C LEU A 198 10.60 16.97 -5.21
N GLY A 199 9.75 16.97 -4.16
CA GLY A 199 9.70 15.88 -3.16
C GLY A 199 8.94 14.69 -3.66
N ILE A 200 7.89 14.99 -4.43
CA ILE A 200 7.14 13.99 -5.16
C ILE A 200 8.03 13.42 -6.27
N THR A 201 8.80 14.24 -7.00
CA THR A 201 9.68 13.77 -8.08
C THR A 201 10.79 12.86 -7.55
N SER A 202 11.48 13.21 -6.46
CA SER A 202 12.54 12.37 -5.88
C SER A 202 12.01 11.05 -5.31
N LEU A 203 10.82 11.07 -4.69
CA LEU A 203 10.16 9.87 -4.21
C LEU A 203 9.69 8.97 -5.36
N VAL A 204 9.08 9.56 -6.39
CA VAL A 204 8.61 8.84 -7.59
C VAL A 204 9.79 8.21 -8.32
N LEU A 205 10.91 8.91 -8.46
CA LEU A 205 12.11 8.39 -9.12
C LEU A 205 12.79 7.27 -8.31
N GLY A 206 12.79 7.38 -6.97
CA GLY A 206 13.29 6.32 -6.09
C GLY A 206 12.45 5.04 -6.18
N ILE A 207 11.12 5.18 -6.27
CA ILE A 207 10.19 4.06 -6.46
C ILE A 207 10.29 3.49 -7.89
N LEU A 208 10.49 4.33 -8.91
CA LEU A 208 10.71 3.93 -10.31
C LEU A 208 11.99 3.10 -10.49
N SER A 209 12.95 3.22 -9.56
CA SER A 209 14.19 2.43 -9.62
C SER A 209 13.98 0.94 -9.34
N ILE A 210 12.93 0.59 -8.59
CA ILE A 210 12.70 -0.78 -8.11
C ILE A 210 12.18 -1.71 -9.24
N PRO A 211 11.22 -1.30 -10.10
CA PRO A 211 10.64 -2.20 -11.10
C PRO A 211 11.31 -2.24 -12.48
N LEU A 212 12.24 -1.33 -12.81
CA LEU A 212 12.87 -1.27 -14.15
C LEU A 212 14.24 -1.96 -14.16
N PRO A 213 14.37 -3.19 -14.69
CA PRO A 213 15.68 -3.80 -14.93
C PRO A 213 16.53 -2.88 -15.83
N TYR A 214 17.81 -2.71 -15.47
CA TYR A 214 18.83 -1.88 -16.13
C TYR A 214 18.69 -0.35 -16.00
N LEU A 215 17.48 0.21 -15.87
CA LEU A 215 17.24 1.66 -15.66
C LEU A 215 17.26 2.08 -14.18
N GLY A 216 17.14 1.12 -13.25
CA GLY A 216 17.04 1.37 -11.81
C GLY A 216 18.23 2.11 -11.20
N LEU A 217 19.45 1.86 -11.68
CA LEU A 217 20.67 2.50 -11.16
C LEU A 217 20.68 4.01 -11.46
N GLY A 218 20.27 4.41 -12.67
CA GLY A 218 20.18 5.81 -13.07
C GLY A 218 19.07 6.57 -12.33
N CYS A 219 17.88 5.96 -12.20
CA CYS A 219 16.77 6.55 -11.46
C CYS A 219 17.05 6.68 -9.95
N GLY A 220 17.76 5.71 -9.35
CA GLY A 220 18.17 5.76 -7.95
C GLY A 220 19.17 6.89 -7.66
N ILE A 221 20.18 7.06 -8.51
CA ILE A 221 21.16 8.16 -8.39
C ILE A 221 20.46 9.52 -8.56
N ALA A 222 19.60 9.67 -9.56
CA ALA A 222 18.86 10.91 -9.77
C ALA A 222 17.89 11.21 -8.61
N ALA A 223 17.30 10.19 -7.97
CA ALA A 223 16.47 10.35 -6.78
C ALA A 223 17.28 10.89 -5.60
N ILE A 224 18.50 10.39 -5.39
CA ILE A 224 19.42 10.86 -4.34
C ILE A 224 19.84 12.32 -4.58
N VAL A 225 20.12 12.70 -5.84
CA VAL A 225 20.50 14.06 -6.21
C VAL A 225 19.35 15.04 -5.98
N PHE A 226 18.13 14.71 -6.43
CA PHE A 226 16.96 15.57 -6.20
C PHE A 226 16.58 15.65 -4.72
N ALA A 227 16.68 14.55 -3.96
CA ALA A 227 16.43 14.55 -2.52
C ALA A 227 17.46 15.40 -1.74
N LYS A 228 18.77 15.32 -2.09
CA LYS A 228 19.80 16.19 -1.50
C LYS A 228 19.57 17.67 -1.86
N LYS A 229 19.21 17.97 -3.11
CA LYS A 229 18.94 19.34 -3.57
C LYS A 229 17.72 19.94 -2.85
N GLN A 230 16.66 19.15 -2.67
CA GLN A 230 15.47 19.61 -1.97
C GLN A 230 15.66 19.72 -0.46
N ARG A 231 16.40 18.80 0.18
CA ARG A 231 16.72 18.92 1.62
C ARG A 231 17.50 20.20 1.94
N LYS A 232 18.26 20.71 0.97
CA LYS A 232 18.97 22.00 1.07
C LYS A 232 18.04 23.21 0.97
N LEU A 233 16.93 23.12 0.22
CA LEU A 233 15.94 24.20 0.08
C LEU A 233 14.79 24.13 1.11
N TYR A 234 14.34 22.94 1.48
CA TYR A 234 13.21 22.70 2.40
C TYR A 234 13.47 21.44 3.24
N ARG A 235 13.59 21.60 4.57
CA ARG A 235 13.71 20.48 5.53
C ARG A 235 12.36 19.80 5.76
N GLU A 236 11.80 19.19 4.72
CA GLU A 236 10.56 18.42 4.80
C GLU A 236 10.87 16.93 5.04
N PRO A 237 10.17 16.25 5.97
CA PRO A 237 10.37 14.82 6.27
C PRO A 237 10.10 13.91 5.07
N LEU A 238 9.33 14.38 4.07
CA LEU A 238 9.08 13.69 2.82
C LEU A 238 10.35 13.51 1.96
N SER A 239 11.30 14.45 2.02
CA SER A 239 12.58 14.35 1.29
C SER A 239 13.50 13.27 1.85
N THR A 240 13.42 13.01 3.16
CA THR A 240 14.18 11.93 3.82
C THR A 240 13.70 10.56 3.34
N ALA A 241 12.38 10.40 3.11
CA ALA A 241 11.82 9.14 2.61
C ALA A 241 12.30 8.81 1.18
N GLY A 242 12.34 9.79 0.28
CA GLY A 242 12.85 9.60 -1.09
C GLY A 242 14.35 9.28 -1.14
N LEU A 243 15.13 9.82 -0.22
CA LEU A 243 16.56 9.52 -0.10
C LEU A 243 16.79 8.07 0.36
N VAL A 244 16.03 7.62 1.36
CA VAL A 244 16.14 6.25 1.90
C VAL A 244 15.69 5.23 0.85
N THR A 245 14.56 5.46 0.15
CA THR A 245 14.09 4.53 -0.89
C THR A 245 15.01 4.50 -2.11
N GLY A 246 15.62 5.63 -2.49
CA GLY A 246 16.63 5.67 -3.56
C GLY A 246 17.90 4.89 -3.21
N ILE A 247 18.40 4.99 -1.97
CA ILE A 247 19.56 4.21 -1.49
C ILE A 247 19.25 2.71 -1.49
N ILE A 248 18.08 2.32 -0.97
CA ILE A 248 17.65 0.92 -0.92
C ILE A 248 17.50 0.36 -2.35
N GLY A 249 16.84 1.09 -3.26
CA GLY A 249 16.67 0.67 -4.65
C GLY A 249 18.00 0.54 -5.40
N THR A 250 18.94 1.46 -5.19
CA THR A 250 20.28 1.42 -5.80
C THR A 250 21.09 0.24 -5.28
N ALA A 251 21.04 -0.01 -3.96
CA ALA A 251 21.75 -1.14 -3.34
C ALA A 251 21.18 -2.49 -3.80
N TYR A 252 19.86 -2.61 -3.89
CA TYR A 252 19.19 -3.83 -4.34
C TYR A 252 19.58 -4.20 -5.77
N TRP A 253 19.51 -3.24 -6.71
CA TRP A 253 19.90 -3.48 -8.10
C TRP A 253 21.41 -3.66 -8.28
N GLY A 254 22.23 -2.91 -7.55
CA GLY A 254 23.69 -3.09 -7.57
C GLY A 254 24.09 -4.50 -7.13
N LEU A 255 23.50 -5.01 -6.05
CA LEU A 255 23.73 -6.37 -5.58
C LEU A 255 23.24 -7.41 -6.60
N THR A 256 22.05 -7.20 -7.17
CA THR A 256 21.44 -8.12 -8.15
C THR A 256 22.26 -8.22 -9.44
N VAL A 257 22.75 -7.10 -9.98
CA VAL A 257 23.63 -7.09 -11.16
C VAL A 257 24.96 -7.79 -10.86
N THR A 258 25.53 -7.58 -9.67
CA THR A 258 26.79 -8.23 -9.27
C THR A 258 26.60 -9.74 -9.15
N LEU A 259 25.48 -10.20 -8.58
CA LEU A 259 25.13 -11.62 -8.44
C LEU A 259 24.84 -12.27 -9.80
N LEU A 260 24.14 -11.59 -10.71
CA LEU A 260 23.89 -12.06 -12.07
C LEU A 260 25.18 -12.16 -12.90
N LEU A 261 26.09 -11.18 -12.77
CA LEU A 261 27.41 -11.25 -13.41
C LEU A 261 28.25 -12.39 -12.84
N PHE A 262 28.23 -12.59 -11.53
CA PHE A 262 28.95 -13.68 -10.87
C PHE A 262 28.42 -15.06 -11.28
N ILE A 263 27.09 -15.24 -11.32
CA ILE A 263 26.46 -16.46 -11.83
C ILE A 263 26.75 -16.64 -13.32
N GLY A 264 26.71 -15.57 -14.12
CA GLY A 264 27.06 -15.62 -15.54
C GLY A 264 28.51 -16.03 -15.80
N VAL A 265 29.46 -15.60 -14.94
CA VAL A 265 30.86 -16.04 -15.00
C VAL A 265 31.02 -17.49 -14.57
N LEU A 266 30.32 -17.93 -13.51
CA LEU A 266 30.35 -19.32 -13.06
C LEU A 266 29.73 -20.29 -14.07
N VAL A 267 28.58 -19.93 -14.66
CA VAL A 267 27.91 -20.72 -15.70
C VAL A 267 28.68 -20.64 -17.04
N GLY A 268 29.37 -19.52 -17.30
CA GLY A 268 30.26 -19.38 -18.45
C GLY A 268 31.58 -20.14 -18.33
N LEU A 269 31.99 -20.53 -17.11
CA LEU A 269 33.14 -21.39 -16.86
C LEU A 269 32.85 -22.88 -17.14
N ASP A 270 31.58 -23.29 -17.24
CA ASP A 270 31.18 -24.65 -17.60
C ASP A 270 31.08 -24.87 -19.14
N VAL A 271 31.36 -23.83 -19.95
CA VAL A 271 31.25 -23.87 -21.42
C VAL A 271 32.60 -23.65 -22.14
N VAL A 272 33.73 -23.81 -21.44
CA VAL A 272 35.08 -23.81 -22.04
C VAL A 272 35.85 -25.05 -21.62
#